data_AF-A0A0F2NVP3-F1
#
_entry.id   AF-A0A0F2NVP3-F1
#
_cell.length_a   1.000
_cell.length_b   1.000
_cell.length_c   1.000
_cell.angle_alpha   90.00
_cell.angle_beta   90.00
_cell.angle_gamma   90.00
#
_symmetry.space_group_name_H-M   'P 1'
#
loop_
_entity.id
_entity.type
_entity.pdbx_description
1 polymer ?
#
loop_
_entity_poly.entity_id
_entity_poly.type
_entity_poly.pdbx_seq_one_letter_code
_entity_poly.pdbx_strand_id
1 'polypeptide(L)'
;MSSIHEQLRARRKALRLKQEDMTLKVGMARQQYQRLEAEGNPRLDTLELVAKGLKLELMLIPQEKLQAVRELLSNTANKPSSTETEQTPSSSGAENPWKGLLEDEA
;
A
#
# COMPACT_ATOMS: atom_id res chain seq x y z
N MET A 1 7.62 18.66 9.27
CA MET A 1 7.86 17.52 8.36
C MET A 1 7.83 16.27 9.21
N SER A 2 7.09 15.23 8.80
CA SER A 2 7.15 13.97 9.54
C SER A 2 8.52 13.34 9.36
N SER A 3 9.08 12.81 10.44
CA SER A 3 10.35 12.08 10.38
C SER A 3 10.18 10.78 9.58
N ILE A 4 11.28 10.22 9.08
CA ILE A 4 11.26 8.93 8.38
C ILE A 4 10.68 7.84 9.29
N HIS A 5 10.99 7.87 10.59
CA HIS A 5 10.45 6.93 11.58
C HIS A 5 8.92 7.03 11.68
N GLU A 6 8.38 8.25 11.70
CA GLU A 6 6.93 8.48 11.72
C GLU A 6 6.26 7.98 10.44
N GLN A 7 6.89 8.18 9.28
CA GLN A 7 6.38 7.70 7.99
C GLN A 7 6.32 6.16 7.95
N LEU A 8 7.38 5.48 8.40
CA LEU A 8 7.40 4.02 8.50
C LEU A 8 6.33 3.50 9.47
N ARG A 9 6.20 4.13 10.64
CA ARG A 9 5.18 3.77 11.64
C ARG A 9 3.77 3.98 11.08
N ALA A 10 3.52 5.09 10.39
CA ALA A 10 2.24 5.38 9.76
C ALA A 10 1.91 4.35 8.66
N ARG A 11 2.88 4.01 7.81
CA ARG A 11 2.70 2.97 6.78
C ARG A 11 2.40 1.61 7.39
N ARG A 12 3.11 1.19 8.43
CA ARG A 12 2.84 -0.08 9.12
C ARG A 12 1.40 -0.13 9.63
N LYS A 13 0.93 0.96 10.27
CA LYS A 13 -0.45 1.09 10.74
C LYS A 13 -1.46 1.04 9.58
N ALA A 14 -1.17 1.71 8.45
CA ALA A 14 -2.00 1.67 7.26
C ALA A 14 -2.15 0.24 6.68
N LEU A 15 -1.10 -0.57 6.78
CA LEU A 15 -1.11 -1.99 6.39
C LEU A 15 -1.70 -2.92 7.48
N ARG A 16 -2.17 -2.36 8.61
CA ARG A 16 -2.69 -3.10 9.78
C ARG A 16 -1.73 -4.14 10.35
N LEU A 17 -0.42 -3.90 10.20
CA LEU A 17 0.62 -4.80 10.70
C LEU A 17 0.99 -4.46 12.16
N LYS A 18 1.13 -5.49 12.99
CA LYS A 18 1.72 -5.38 14.32
C LYS A 18 3.25 -5.37 14.20
N GLN A 19 3.93 -4.92 15.26
CA GLN A 19 5.39 -4.95 15.32
C GLN A 19 5.95 -6.37 15.27
N GLU A 20 5.19 -7.36 15.77
CA GLU A 20 5.57 -8.78 15.76
C GLU A 20 5.63 -9.35 14.33
N ASP A 21 4.69 -8.93 13.47
CA ASP A 21 4.57 -9.38 12.07
C ASP A 21 5.77 -8.94 11.22
N MET A 22 6.49 -7.91 11.65
CA MET A 22 7.65 -7.39 10.94
C MET A 22 8.81 -8.39 10.92
N THR A 23 8.85 -9.32 11.86
CA THR A 23 9.82 -10.41 11.87
C THR A 23 9.66 -11.29 10.63
N LEU A 24 8.43 -11.62 10.25
CA LEU A 24 8.13 -12.44 9.08
C LEU A 24 8.26 -11.65 7.77
N LYS A 25 7.98 -10.34 7.80
CA LYS A 25 7.99 -9.49 6.59
C LYS A 25 9.37 -8.99 6.19
N VAL A 26 10.22 -8.68 7.17
CA VAL A 26 11.52 -8.02 6.98
C VAL A 26 12.67 -8.96 7.36
N GLY A 27 12.41 -10.03 8.12
CA GLY A 27 13.46 -10.93 8.61
C GLY A 27 14.23 -10.37 9.81
N MET A 28 13.67 -9.37 10.51
CA MET A 28 14.31 -8.67 11.62
C MET A 28 13.64 -9.00 12.96
N ALA A 29 14.43 -9.21 14.02
CA ALA A 29 13.85 -9.46 15.34
C ALA A 29 12.99 -8.29 15.84
N ARG A 30 11.87 -8.58 16.51
CA ARG A 30 10.93 -7.57 17.04
C ARG A 30 11.62 -6.44 17.81
N GLN A 31 12.59 -6.76 18.67
CA GLN A 31 13.33 -5.78 19.48
C GLN A 31 14.12 -4.79 18.62
N GLN A 32 14.74 -5.27 17.53
CA GLN A 32 15.46 -4.43 16.58
C GLN A 32 14.49 -3.51 15.83
N TYR A 33 13.35 -4.05 15.41
CA TYR A 33 12.31 -3.25 14.75
C TYR A 33 11.67 -2.21 15.70
N GLN A 34 11.46 -2.55 16.97
CA GLN A 34 10.98 -1.60 17.98
C GLN A 34 11.99 -0.46 18.20
N ARG A 35 13.28 -0.79 18.30
CA ARG A 35 14.34 0.21 18.40
C ARG A 35 14.36 1.13 17.18
N LEU A 36 14.18 0.56 15.98
CA LEU A 36 14.09 1.30 14.71
C LEU A 36 12.90 2.28 14.67
N GLU A 37 11.74 1.89 15.21
CA GLU A 37 10.56 2.75 15.26
C GLU A 37 10.61 3.81 16.36
N ALA A 38 11.37 3.58 17.43
CA ALA A 38 11.46 4.48 18.58
C ALA A 38 12.44 5.62 18.34
N GLU A 39 13.72 5.30 18.06
CA GLU A 39 14.79 6.31 17.96
C GLU A 39 16.12 5.75 17.42
N GLY A 40 16.14 4.52 16.89
CA GLY A 40 17.33 3.90 16.37
C GLY A 40 17.78 4.57 15.07
N ASN A 41 19.09 4.79 14.91
CA ASN A 41 19.69 5.21 13.65
C ASN A 41 20.07 3.95 12.83
N PRO A 42 19.20 3.47 11.91
CA PRO A 42 19.54 2.33 11.08
C PRO A 42 20.64 2.68 10.08
N ARG A 43 21.36 1.65 9.67
CA ARG A 43 22.14 1.72 8.44
C ARG A 43 21.21 1.82 7.22
N LEU A 44 21.73 2.33 6.12
CA LEU A 44 20.96 2.52 4.88
C LEU A 44 20.38 1.21 4.34
N ASP A 45 21.17 0.13 4.36
CA ASP A 45 20.75 -1.23 3.98
C ASP A 45 19.51 -1.71 4.75
N THR A 46 19.48 -1.43 6.04
CA THR A 46 18.43 -1.82 6.98
C THR A 46 17.18 -1.00 6.74
N LEU A 47 17.34 0.30 6.47
CA LEU A 47 16.25 1.19 6.11
C LEU A 47 15.59 0.76 4.79
N GLU A 48 16.40 0.44 3.77
CA GLU A 48 15.92 -0.08 2.49
C GLU A 48 15.19 -1.41 2.66
N LEU A 49 15.72 -2.34 3.46
CA LEU A 49 15.10 -3.63 3.73
C LEU A 49 13.73 -3.47 4.38
N VAL A 50 13.62 -2.58 5.37
CA VAL A 50 12.37 -2.29 6.07
C VAL A 50 11.36 -1.62 5.14
N ALA A 51 11.80 -0.65 4.33
CA ALA A 51 10.96 0.01 3.34
C ALA A 51 10.38 -1.02 2.35
N LYS A 52 11.22 -1.90 1.80
CA LYS A 52 10.80 -3.00 0.92
C LYS A 52 9.77 -3.90 1.58
N GLY A 53 9.99 -4.30 2.83
CA GLY A 53 9.03 -5.13 3.59
C GLY A 53 7.68 -4.44 3.86
N LEU A 54 7.65 -3.11 3.92
CA LEU A 54 6.45 -2.29 4.04
C LEU A 54 5.86 -1.85 2.69
N LYS A 55 6.34 -2.43 1.58
CA LYS A 55 5.95 -2.06 0.21
C LYS A 55 6.10 -0.55 -0.02
N LEU A 56 7.27 -0.03 0.34
CA LEU A 56 7.72 1.33 0.08
C LEU A 56 9.02 1.28 -0.72
N GLU A 57 9.22 2.33 -1.51
CA GLU A 57 10.45 2.56 -2.25
C GLU A 57 11.08 3.87 -1.75
N LEU A 58 12.38 3.84 -1.47
CA LEU A 58 13.13 5.02 -1.04
C LEU A 58 13.69 5.70 -2.29
N MET A 59 13.28 6.95 -2.50
CA MET A 59 13.75 7.76 -3.62
C MET A 59 14.19 9.12 -3.13
N LEU A 60 15.29 9.63 -3.70
CA LEU A 60 15.71 11.01 -3.50
C LEU A 60 14.91 11.91 -4.43
N ILE A 61 14.15 12.84 -3.84
CA ILE A 61 13.34 13.79 -4.60
C ILE A 61 14.05 15.16 -4.53
N PRO A 62 14.36 15.80 -5.67
CA PRO A 62 14.87 17.17 -5.68
C PRO A 62 13.91 18.13 -4.98
N GLN A 63 14.46 19.08 -4.21
CA GLN A 63 13.65 19.97 -3.36
C GLN A 63 12.60 20.77 -4.15
N GLU A 64 12.96 21.20 -5.37
CA GLU A 64 12.09 21.92 -6.30
C GLU A 64 10.84 21.12 -6.70
N LYS A 65 10.93 19.78 -6.69
CA LYS A 65 9.86 18.88 -7.13
C LYS A 65 9.03 18.31 -5.98
N LEU A 66 9.33 18.68 -4.72
CA LEU A 66 8.64 18.13 -3.56
C LEU A 66 7.13 18.41 -3.55
N GLN A 67 6.74 19.62 -3.98
CA GLN A 67 5.34 20.02 -3.99
C GLN A 67 4.52 19.21 -4.99
N ALA A 68 5.04 19.02 -6.22
CA ALA A 68 4.41 18.22 -7.25
C ALA A 68 4.20 16.76 -6.81
N VAL A 69 5.18 16.16 -6.13
CA VAL A 69 5.04 14.78 -5.62
C VAL A 69 3.96 14.70 -4.52
N ARG A 70 3.89 15.68 -3.62
CA ARG A 70 2.85 15.72 -2.57
C ARG A 70 1.45 15.81 -3.14
N GLU A 71 1.25 16.62 -4.17
CA GLU A 71 -0.03 16.78 -4.85
C GLU A 71 -0.47 15.49 -5.56
N LEU A 72 0.46 14.79 -6.21
CA LEU A 72 0.18 13.50 -6.82
C LEU A 72 -0.23 12.44 -5.77
N LEU A 73 0.47 12.39 -4.64
CA LEU A 73 0.19 11.44 -3.56
C LEU A 73 -1.16 11.72 -2.86
N SER A 74 -1.53 12.99 -2.66
CA SER A 74 -2.82 13.34 -2.04
C SER A 74 -4.00 13.10 -2.98
N ASN A 75 -3.86 13.40 -4.28
CA ASN A 75 -4.93 13.21 -5.26
C ASN A 75 -5.26 11.72 -5.49
N THR A 76 -4.26 10.85 -5.37
CA THR A 76 -4.46 9.39 -5.51
C THR A 76 -5.27 8.80 -4.34
N ALA A 77 -5.20 9.39 -3.14
CA ALA A 77 -5.99 8.95 -1.99
C ALA A 77 -7.49 9.33 -2.10
N ASN A 78 -7.80 10.36 -2.90
CA ASN A 78 -9.15 10.91 -3.04
C ASN A 78 -9.86 10.51 -4.34
N LYS A 79 -9.22 9.73 -5.22
CA LYS A 79 -9.98 8.98 -6.23
C LYS A 79 -10.53 7.72 -5.55
N PRO A 80 -11.82 7.66 -5.16
CA PRO A 80 -12.46 6.36 -5.24
C PRO A 80 -12.21 5.86 -6.65
N SER A 81 -11.88 4.58 -6.76
CA SER A 81 -12.02 3.84 -8.01
C SER A 81 -13.49 3.91 -8.40
N SER A 82 -13.94 5.04 -8.95
CA SER A 82 -15.12 5.11 -9.79
C SER A 82 -14.74 4.37 -11.06
N THR A 83 -14.81 3.04 -10.97
CA THR A 83 -15.15 2.21 -12.12
C THR A 83 -16.66 2.36 -12.31
N GLU A 84 -17.06 3.57 -12.68
CA GLU A 84 -18.27 3.90 -13.42
C GLU A 84 -17.79 3.84 -14.90
N THR A 85 -18.35 3.12 -15.86
CA THR A 85 -19.70 2.58 -16.02
C THR A 85 -19.63 1.68 -17.26
N GLU A 86 -19.90 0.38 -17.16
CA GLU A 86 -20.53 -0.33 -18.29
C GLU A 86 -21.97 -0.57 -17.90
N GLN A 87 -22.75 0.51 -18.05
CA GLN A 87 -24.13 0.43 -18.48
C GLN A 87 -24.15 -0.51 -19.67
N THR A 88 -24.68 -1.71 -19.49
CA THR A 88 -25.17 -2.56 -20.58
C THR A 88 -25.99 -1.69 -21.54
N PRO A 89 -25.51 -1.41 -22.77
CA PRO A 89 -26.39 -0.99 -23.83
C PRO A 89 -27.10 -2.26 -24.28
N SER A 90 -28.42 -2.27 -24.12
CA SER A 90 -29.30 -3.19 -24.82
C SER A 90 -29.09 -3.04 -26.34
N SER A 91 -28.30 -3.93 -26.95
CA SER A 91 -28.48 -4.30 -28.36
C SER A 91 -27.79 -5.64 -28.68
N SER A 92 -28.63 -6.64 -28.97
CA SER A 92 -28.45 -7.72 -29.96
C SER A 92 -27.20 -8.62 -29.87
N GLY A 93 -27.43 -9.89 -29.52
CA GLY A 93 -26.83 -10.98 -30.31
C GLY A 93 -25.97 -12.03 -29.61
N ALA A 94 -25.81 -12.04 -28.29
CA ALA A 94 -25.14 -13.14 -27.60
C ALA A 94 -25.70 -13.34 -26.18
N GLU A 95 -26.74 -14.17 -26.11
CA GLU A 95 -27.23 -14.76 -24.86
C GLU A 95 -26.06 -15.42 -24.13
N ASN A 96 -25.86 -15.09 -22.86
CA ASN A 96 -24.78 -15.60 -22.04
C ASN A 96 -25.06 -17.10 -21.75
N PRO A 97 -24.30 -18.06 -22.33
CA PRO A 97 -24.70 -19.47 -22.42
C PRO A 97 -24.66 -20.24 -21.09
N TRP A 98 -24.33 -19.56 -19.99
CA TRP A 98 -24.20 -20.13 -18.64
C TRP A 98 -25.22 -19.54 -17.65
N LYS A 99 -26.15 -18.70 -18.12
CA LYS A 99 -27.20 -18.10 -17.29
C LYS A 99 -28.32 -19.13 -17.07
N GLY A 100 -28.15 -19.97 -16.06
CA GLY A 100 -29.12 -21.01 -15.69
C GLY A 100 -28.50 -22.33 -15.20
N LEU A 101 -27.17 -22.46 -15.17
CA LEU A 101 -26.51 -23.71 -14.75
C LEU A 101 -26.28 -23.84 -13.22
N LEU A 102 -26.71 -22.84 -12.43
CA LEU A 102 -26.50 -22.80 -10.98
C LEU A 102 -27.79 -22.53 -10.19
N GLU A 103 -28.93 -22.50 -10.88
CA GLU A 103 -30.26 -22.44 -10.26
C GLU A 103 -30.95 -23.78 -10.55
N ASP A 104 -30.52 -24.83 -9.86
CA ASP A 104 -31.34 -26.01 -9.52
C ASP A 104 -30.44 -27.09 -8.89
N GLU A 105 -30.42 -27.17 -7.56
CA GLU A 105 -30.77 -28.41 -6.87
C GLU A 105 -31.16 -28.10 -5.41
N ALA A 106 -32.30 -28.70 -5.05
CA ALA A 106 -33.14 -28.55 -3.86
C ALA A 106 -32.46 -28.55 -2.48
#